data_AF-A0A1S1L781-F1
#
_entry.id   AF-A0A1S1L781-F1
#
_cell.length_a   1.000
_cell.length_b   1.000
_cell.length_c   1.000
_cell.angle_alpha   90.00
_cell.angle_beta   90.00
_cell.angle_gamma   90.00
#
_symmetry.space_group_name_H-M   'P 1'
#
loop_
_entity.id
_entity.type
_entity.pdbx_description
1 polymer ?
#
loop_
_entity_poly.entity_id
_entity_poly.type
_entity_poly.pdbx_seq_one_letter_code
_entity_poly.pdbx_strand_id
1 'polypeptide(L)'
;MGFRAAAGVVLAMATAITLLAWGESGPNAHGEPSMNELVFGYRALGELGLVKGAEVVARINDRAPQPTYGDRVRVAGAPQFTDDGRYLFATAGDGQLAVIDTQDFTTKTVLCPYGTSLVLPGGGSSVLWWEGADRLVSIDLSTEEPKPALRQVINLPPPQPEDGFASNNVTPPTLAAARNGRVVLQRTETLGPYWWHVYLYLIELDGSVQRLGRERANRGGGPVNFSPDGRSLVYQAVDRNGYNWDRSVLGLIDLRTGAHNTYAPRLAENDEVTSTELSSALWQDNDTLRMRYQTSLRHGVLLSAPIVWELKDGRWKIADERQLVQKLTVSSDKAIVIVPNESRDDRGILCIERGGAYTRVANNVGAIVLLPEAA
;
A
#
# COMPACT_ATOMS: atom_id res chain seq x y z
N MET A 1 36.60 -37.89 -73.37
CA MET A 1 37.62 -38.22 -72.35
C MET A 1 37.00 -37.90 -71.00
N GLY A 2 36.72 -38.78 -70.06
CA GLY A 2 36.87 -40.22 -69.86
C GLY A 2 36.51 -40.46 -68.39
N PHE A 3 35.84 -41.59 -68.07
CA PHE A 3 35.89 -42.40 -66.82
C PHE A 3 35.84 -41.67 -65.44
N ARG A 4 35.19 -42.11 -64.36
CA ARG A 4 34.48 -43.34 -63.96
C ARG A 4 33.84 -43.03 -62.58
N ALA A 5 32.77 -43.74 -62.24
CA ALA A 5 32.22 -43.79 -60.88
C ALA A 5 33.23 -44.35 -59.86
N ALA A 6 33.14 -43.89 -58.61
CA ALA A 6 33.59 -44.64 -57.44
C ALA A 6 32.67 -44.36 -56.25
N ALA A 7 32.04 -45.42 -55.76
CA ALA A 7 31.24 -45.47 -54.56
C ALA A 7 32.14 -45.34 -53.32
N GLY A 8 31.71 -44.53 -52.35
CA GLY A 8 32.27 -44.46 -51.02
C GLY A 8 31.20 -44.77 -49.98
N VAL A 9 31.24 -45.99 -49.45
CA VAL A 9 30.50 -46.40 -48.25
C VAL A 9 31.14 -45.70 -47.05
N VAL A 10 30.36 -44.92 -46.30
CA VAL A 10 30.73 -44.49 -44.94
C VAL A 10 29.68 -45.01 -43.97
N LEU A 11 30.10 -46.02 -43.22
CA LEU A 11 29.42 -46.55 -42.05
C LEU A 11 30.00 -45.81 -40.83
N ALA A 12 29.20 -45.06 -40.08
CA ALA A 12 29.63 -44.51 -38.79
C ALA A 12 28.45 -44.38 -37.81
N MET A 13 28.38 -45.40 -36.95
CA MET A 13 27.93 -45.46 -35.56
C MET A 13 26.87 -44.46 -35.07
N ALA A 14 25.66 -45.00 -34.82
CA ALA A 14 24.67 -44.40 -33.94
C ALA A 14 25.08 -44.62 -32.48
N THR A 15 25.52 -43.55 -31.81
CA THR A 15 25.68 -43.53 -30.36
C THR A 15 24.31 -43.32 -29.73
N ALA A 16 23.73 -44.38 -29.16
CA ALA A 16 22.54 -44.27 -28.32
C ALA A 16 22.94 -43.62 -26.99
N ILE A 17 22.61 -42.35 -26.80
CA ILE A 17 22.68 -41.69 -25.50
C ILE A 17 21.39 -42.04 -24.76
N THR A 18 21.49 -42.97 -23.81
CA THR A 18 20.45 -43.24 -22.83
C THR A 18 20.42 -42.07 -21.85
N LEU A 19 19.53 -41.10 -22.06
CA LEU A 19 19.20 -40.09 -21.07
C LEU A 19 18.40 -40.76 -19.95
N LEU A 20 19.11 -41.12 -18.88
CA LEU A 20 18.52 -41.37 -17.57
C LEU A 20 17.94 -40.05 -17.07
N ALA A 21 16.64 -39.83 -17.26
CA ALA A 21 15.91 -38.77 -16.59
C ALA A 21 15.86 -39.10 -15.10
N TRP A 22 16.82 -38.56 -14.35
CA TRP A 22 16.70 -38.39 -12.91
C TRP A 22 15.55 -37.42 -12.68
N GLY A 23 14.52 -37.88 -11.97
CA GLY A 23 13.45 -37.02 -11.47
C GLY A 23 14.04 -36.09 -10.42
N GLU A 24 14.50 -34.92 -10.86
CA GLU A 24 14.67 -33.78 -9.97
C GLU A 24 13.28 -33.36 -9.51
N SER A 25 12.97 -33.66 -8.26
CA SER A 25 11.93 -32.97 -7.50
C SER A 25 12.35 -31.51 -7.39
N GLY A 26 11.97 -30.70 -8.39
CA GLY A 26 12.16 -29.27 -8.38
C GLY A 26 11.53 -28.62 -7.14
N PRO A 27 12.04 -27.45 -6.71
CA PRO A 27 11.46 -26.71 -5.59
C PRO A 27 9.99 -26.42 -5.88
N ASN A 28 9.14 -26.73 -4.91
CA ASN A 28 7.68 -26.61 -4.94
C ASN A 28 7.23 -25.41 -5.77
N ALA A 29 6.69 -25.66 -6.96
CA ALA A 29 5.80 -24.72 -7.61
C ALA A 29 4.60 -24.57 -6.68
N HIS A 30 4.59 -23.48 -5.90
CA HIS A 30 3.41 -23.07 -5.16
C HIS A 30 2.26 -22.99 -6.17
N GLY A 31 1.32 -23.94 -6.10
CA GLY A 31 0.20 -24.00 -7.04
C GLY A 31 -0.55 -22.67 -7.00
N GLU A 32 -0.89 -22.13 -8.18
CA GLU A 32 -1.66 -20.89 -8.24
C GLU A 32 -2.93 -21.03 -7.39
N PRO A 33 -3.24 -20.06 -6.51
CA PRO A 33 -4.40 -20.17 -5.64
C PRO A 33 -5.68 -20.29 -6.46
N SER A 34 -6.44 -21.33 -6.16
CA SER A 34 -7.72 -21.59 -6.82
C SER A 34 -8.70 -20.44 -6.54
N MET A 35 -9.71 -20.26 -7.39
CA MET A 35 -10.73 -19.22 -7.17
C MET A 35 -11.41 -19.32 -5.81
N ASN A 36 -11.52 -20.53 -5.23
CA ASN A 36 -12.19 -20.72 -3.95
C ASN A 36 -11.33 -20.33 -2.73
N GLU A 37 -10.04 -20.08 -2.96
CA GLU A 37 -9.06 -19.70 -1.93
C GLU A 37 -8.79 -18.19 -1.89
N LEU A 38 -9.24 -17.44 -2.91
CA LEU A 38 -9.06 -15.99 -2.94
C LEU A 38 -9.91 -15.33 -1.85
N VAL A 39 -9.27 -14.67 -0.88
CA VAL A 39 -9.94 -13.90 0.17
C VAL A 39 -9.43 -12.47 0.14
N PHE A 40 -10.34 -11.51 0.12
CA PHE A 40 -9.97 -10.09 0.12
C PHE A 40 -11.06 -9.22 0.75
N GLY A 41 -10.65 -8.07 1.27
CA GLY A 41 -11.54 -7.06 1.81
C GLY A 41 -11.75 -5.91 0.85
N TYR A 42 -12.89 -5.24 0.95
CA TYR A 42 -13.15 -3.99 0.24
C TYR A 42 -13.82 -2.95 1.15
N ARG A 43 -13.59 -1.68 0.86
CA ARG A 43 -14.30 -0.54 1.44
C ARG A 43 -15.12 0.15 0.37
N ALA A 44 -16.43 0.17 0.58
CA ALA A 44 -17.35 0.98 -0.21
C ALA A 44 -17.89 2.16 0.60
N LEU A 45 -18.64 3.05 -0.06
CA LEU A 45 -19.36 4.11 0.63
C LEU A 45 -20.41 3.50 1.58
N GLY A 46 -20.07 3.46 2.88
CA GLY A 46 -20.97 3.02 3.95
C GLY A 46 -20.95 1.53 4.27
N GLU A 47 -20.00 0.75 3.73
CA GLU A 47 -19.81 -0.65 4.14
C GLU A 47 -18.34 -1.09 4.09
N LEU A 48 -18.01 -2.05 4.95
CA LEU A 48 -16.85 -2.92 4.85
C LEU A 48 -17.34 -4.31 4.46
N GLY A 49 -16.72 -4.93 3.47
CA GLY A 49 -17.11 -6.27 3.02
C GLY A 49 -15.91 -7.20 2.85
N LEU A 50 -16.14 -8.49 3.12
CA LEU A 50 -15.20 -9.58 2.92
C LEU A 50 -15.70 -10.45 1.77
N VAL A 51 -14.82 -10.75 0.83
CA VAL A 51 -15.10 -11.55 -0.36
C VAL A 51 -14.28 -12.83 -0.30
N LYS A 52 -14.93 -13.95 -0.60
CA LYS A 52 -14.28 -15.25 -0.82
C LYS A 52 -14.64 -15.76 -2.22
N GLY A 53 -13.62 -15.99 -3.04
CA GLY A 53 -13.78 -16.22 -4.47
C GLY A 53 -14.44 -15.03 -5.15
N ALA A 54 -15.73 -15.17 -5.50
CA ALA A 54 -16.52 -14.10 -6.12
C ALA A 54 -17.73 -13.66 -5.30
N GLU A 55 -17.89 -14.20 -4.08
CA GLU A 55 -19.04 -13.96 -3.24
C GLU A 55 -18.68 -13.07 -2.05
N VAL A 56 -19.50 -12.07 -1.77
CA VAL A 56 -19.41 -11.28 -0.54
C VAL A 56 -19.94 -12.14 0.61
N VAL A 57 -19.05 -12.76 1.38
CA VAL A 57 -19.39 -13.71 2.45
C VAL A 57 -19.75 -13.04 3.77
N ALA A 58 -19.28 -11.81 3.99
CA ALA A 58 -19.66 -10.98 5.13
C ALA A 58 -19.65 -9.50 4.75
N ARG A 59 -20.50 -8.72 5.43
CA ARG A 59 -20.56 -7.27 5.28
C ARG A 59 -21.01 -6.62 6.57
N ILE A 60 -20.49 -5.44 6.84
CA ILE A 60 -20.95 -4.58 7.91
C ILE A 60 -21.20 -3.18 7.35
N ASN A 61 -22.45 -2.73 7.49
CA ASN A 61 -22.82 -1.37 7.15
C ASN A 61 -22.36 -0.44 8.27
N ASP A 62 -21.70 0.65 7.90
CA ASP A 62 -21.28 1.66 8.85
C ASP A 62 -21.43 3.07 8.28
N ARG A 63 -21.27 4.07 9.14
CA ARG A 63 -21.14 5.46 8.70
C ARG A 63 -19.66 5.77 8.58
N ALA A 64 -19.00 5.30 7.52
CA ALA A 64 -17.64 5.68 7.22
C ALA A 64 -17.49 7.22 7.33
N PRO A 65 -16.43 7.74 7.98
CA PRO A 65 -16.14 9.17 7.94
C PRO A 65 -16.07 9.61 6.48
N GLN A 66 -16.81 10.64 6.10
CA GLN A 66 -16.65 11.22 4.77
C GLN A 66 -15.26 11.85 4.71
N PRO A 67 -14.42 11.53 3.72
CA PRO A 67 -13.13 12.19 3.57
C PRO A 67 -13.37 13.68 3.38
N THR A 68 -12.80 14.51 4.25
CA THR A 68 -12.85 15.96 4.07
C THR A 68 -11.86 16.39 2.99
N TYR A 69 -12.19 17.45 2.26
CA TYR A 69 -11.37 17.99 1.17
C TYR A 69 -10.04 18.53 1.73
N GLY A 70 -9.03 17.66 1.79
CA GLY A 70 -7.73 17.91 2.43
C GLY A 70 -7.14 16.66 3.10
N ASP A 71 -8.00 15.70 3.46
CA ASP A 71 -7.64 14.40 4.02
C ASP A 71 -7.62 13.29 2.95
N ARG A 72 -7.69 13.67 1.67
CA ARG A 72 -7.75 12.78 0.49
C ARG A 72 -6.55 11.85 0.34
N VAL A 73 -5.45 12.16 1.03
CA VAL A 73 -4.24 11.34 1.06
C VAL A 73 -4.28 10.33 2.22
N ARG A 74 -5.10 10.59 3.24
CA ARG A 74 -5.23 9.72 4.39
C ARG A 74 -6.29 8.69 4.11
N VAL A 75 -5.80 7.47 4.01
CA VAL A 75 -6.48 6.19 3.91
C VAL A 75 -7.25 5.89 5.23
N ALA A 76 -7.91 6.90 5.81
CA ALA A 76 -8.79 6.75 6.96
C ALA A 76 -10.01 5.96 6.50
N GLY A 77 -10.00 4.66 6.83
CA GLY A 77 -11.10 3.75 6.54
C GLY A 77 -10.90 2.83 5.36
N ALA A 78 -9.72 2.74 4.73
CA ALA A 78 -9.49 1.61 3.82
C ALA A 78 -9.50 0.29 4.60
N PRO A 79 -9.87 -0.80 3.92
CA PRO A 79 -9.88 -2.10 4.55
C PRO A 79 -8.44 -2.53 4.80
N GLN A 80 -8.17 -3.08 5.99
CA GLN A 80 -6.88 -3.66 6.36
C GLN A 80 -7.11 -4.98 7.08
N PHE A 81 -6.18 -5.92 6.94
CA PHE A 81 -6.19 -7.13 7.74
C PHE A 81 -5.28 -6.95 8.96
N THR A 82 -5.61 -7.62 10.06
CA THR A 82 -4.64 -7.86 11.13
C THR A 82 -3.43 -8.63 10.59
N ASP A 83 -2.28 -8.54 11.26
CA ASP A 83 -1.04 -9.14 10.74
C ASP A 83 -1.14 -10.67 10.60
N ASP A 84 -2.00 -11.33 11.40
CA ASP A 84 -2.30 -12.76 11.29
C ASP A 84 -3.41 -13.10 10.28
N GLY A 85 -3.94 -12.10 9.57
CA GLY A 85 -5.03 -12.24 8.61
C GLY A 85 -6.39 -12.55 9.24
N ARG A 86 -6.49 -12.75 10.56
CA ARG A 86 -7.71 -13.25 11.19
C ARG A 86 -8.87 -12.26 11.08
N TYR A 87 -8.61 -10.96 11.18
CA TYR A 87 -9.65 -9.94 11.14
C TYR A 87 -9.42 -8.96 9.99
N LEU A 88 -10.47 -8.73 9.20
CA LEU A 88 -10.57 -7.55 8.36
C LEU A 88 -11.16 -6.40 9.17
N PHE A 89 -10.55 -5.23 9.12
CA PHE A 89 -11.05 -4.05 9.82
C PHE A 89 -10.95 -2.77 8.98
N ALA A 90 -11.76 -1.78 9.36
CA ALA A 90 -11.66 -0.41 8.87
C ALA A 90 -12.21 0.55 9.93
N THR A 91 -11.76 1.81 9.90
CA THR A 91 -12.38 2.85 10.73
C THR A 91 -13.81 3.13 10.27
N ALA A 92 -14.72 3.13 11.24
CA ALA A 92 -16.12 3.49 11.12
C ALA A 92 -16.37 4.83 11.84
N GLY A 93 -17.53 5.43 11.62
CA GLY A 93 -17.93 6.69 12.25
C GLY A 93 -17.98 6.63 13.77
N ASP A 94 -17.95 7.80 14.41
CA ASP A 94 -18.10 7.96 15.85
C ASP A 94 -17.01 7.26 16.68
N GLY A 95 -15.78 7.16 16.16
CA GLY A 95 -14.67 6.51 16.87
C GLY A 95 -14.86 5.02 17.03
N GLN A 96 -15.37 4.35 15.99
CA GLN A 96 -15.59 2.91 15.99
C GLN A 96 -14.73 2.21 14.93
N LEU A 97 -14.51 0.91 15.11
CA LEU A 97 -13.94 0.01 14.11
C LEU A 97 -14.99 -0.96 13.65
N ALA A 98 -15.20 -1.04 12.35
CA ALA A 98 -15.90 -2.15 11.73
C ALA A 98 -14.92 -3.33 11.61
N VAL A 99 -15.31 -4.51 12.08
CA VAL A 99 -14.48 -5.71 12.12
C VAL A 99 -15.25 -6.91 11.57
N ILE A 100 -14.60 -7.69 10.73
CA ILE A 100 -15.09 -8.97 10.19
C ILE A 100 -14.05 -10.05 10.51
N ASP A 101 -14.45 -11.12 11.20
CA ASP A 101 -13.61 -12.31 11.37
C ASP A 101 -13.61 -13.12 10.06
N THR A 102 -12.42 -13.47 9.58
CA THR A 102 -12.24 -14.15 8.29
C THR A 102 -12.47 -15.65 8.35
N GLN A 103 -12.50 -16.24 9.55
CA GLN A 103 -12.68 -17.69 9.74
C GLN A 103 -14.15 -18.06 9.80
N ASP A 104 -14.95 -17.32 10.57
CA ASP A 104 -16.37 -17.61 10.78
C ASP A 104 -17.32 -16.60 10.13
N PHE A 105 -16.77 -15.55 9.50
CA PHE A 105 -17.51 -14.50 8.79
C PHE A 105 -18.42 -13.67 9.69
N THR A 106 -18.19 -13.69 11.01
CA THR A 106 -18.93 -12.85 11.96
C THR A 106 -18.46 -11.40 11.88
N THR A 107 -19.38 -10.48 12.19
CA THR A 107 -19.12 -9.04 12.14
C THR A 107 -19.34 -8.43 13.52
N LYS A 108 -18.47 -7.50 13.92
CA LYS A 108 -18.67 -6.70 15.13
C LYS A 108 -18.19 -5.27 14.94
N THR A 109 -18.72 -4.38 15.77
CA THR A 109 -18.21 -3.01 15.88
C THR A 109 -17.52 -2.86 17.23
N VAL A 110 -16.33 -2.28 17.23
CA VAL A 110 -15.52 -2.08 18.44
C VAL A 110 -15.33 -0.58 18.67
N LEU A 111 -15.56 -0.12 19.90
CA LEU A 111 -15.25 1.25 20.29
C LEU A 111 -13.73 1.45 20.28
N CYS A 112 -13.25 2.39 19.48
CA CYS A 112 -11.84 2.71 19.33
C CYS A 112 -11.70 4.24 19.30
N PRO A 113 -11.38 4.89 20.44
CA PRO A 113 -11.33 6.34 20.53
C PRO A 113 -10.06 6.91 19.86
N TYR A 114 -9.85 6.60 18.57
CA TYR A 114 -8.68 7.01 17.80
C TYR A 114 -8.67 8.50 17.46
N GLY A 115 -9.80 9.21 17.62
CA GLY A 115 -9.91 10.63 17.27
C GLY A 115 -9.62 10.87 15.79
N THR A 116 -8.51 11.55 15.49
CA THR A 116 -8.02 11.79 14.12
C THR A 116 -6.82 10.92 13.75
N SER A 117 -6.48 9.94 14.58
CA SER A 117 -5.33 9.06 14.39
C SER A 117 -5.61 7.97 13.36
N LEU A 118 -4.56 7.49 12.70
CA LEU A 118 -4.66 6.27 11.88
C LEU A 118 -4.82 5.06 12.81
N VAL A 119 -5.63 4.10 12.38
CA VAL A 119 -5.68 2.77 12.99
C VAL A 119 -5.05 1.78 12.03
N LEU A 120 -4.01 1.09 12.50
CA LEU A 120 -3.18 0.19 11.69
C LEU A 120 -3.02 -1.17 12.38
N PRO A 121 -2.55 -2.22 11.69
CA PRO A 121 -2.27 -3.52 12.29
C PRO A 121 -1.21 -3.40 13.38
N GLY A 122 -1.41 -4.14 14.47
CA GLY A 122 -0.55 -4.11 15.65
C GLY A 122 0.19 -5.42 15.93
N GLY A 123 0.27 -6.37 15.01
CA GLY A 123 0.78 -7.71 15.31
C GLY A 123 -0.29 -8.66 15.83
N GLY A 124 -0.26 -9.91 15.34
CA GLY A 124 -1.30 -10.90 15.61
C GLY A 124 -2.68 -10.36 15.25
N SER A 125 -3.67 -10.61 16.10
CA SER A 125 -5.06 -10.16 15.97
C SER A 125 -5.31 -8.73 16.50
N SER A 126 -4.26 -7.94 16.72
CA SER A 126 -4.39 -6.61 17.32
C SER A 126 -4.34 -5.49 16.29
N VAL A 127 -4.97 -4.37 16.63
CA VAL A 127 -4.85 -3.09 15.93
C VAL A 127 -4.29 -2.03 16.88
N LEU A 128 -3.67 -0.99 16.35
CA LEU A 128 -3.07 0.08 17.13
C LEU A 128 -3.33 1.46 16.53
N TRP A 129 -3.21 2.49 17.38
CA TRP A 129 -3.27 3.89 16.99
C TRP A 129 -2.43 4.74 17.94
N TRP A 130 -2.17 5.97 17.51
CA TRP A 130 -1.46 6.95 18.31
C TRP A 130 -2.42 7.83 19.10
N GLU A 131 -2.21 7.96 20.40
CA GLU A 131 -2.99 8.77 21.34
C GLU A 131 -2.11 9.82 22.01
N GLY A 132 -2.57 11.07 22.03
CA GLY A 132 -1.84 12.16 22.67
C GLY A 132 -0.49 12.47 22.01
N ALA A 133 0.52 12.76 22.82
CA ALA A 133 1.84 13.20 22.34
C ALA A 133 2.86 12.06 22.21
N ASP A 134 2.65 10.94 22.91
CA ASP A 134 3.66 9.90 23.14
C ASP A 134 3.09 8.49 23.37
N ARG A 135 1.77 8.25 23.24
CA ARG A 135 1.17 6.97 23.62
C ARG A 135 0.74 6.15 22.40
N LEU A 136 1.30 4.96 22.29
CA LEU A 136 0.82 3.93 21.37
C LEU A 136 -0.20 3.07 22.12
N VAL A 137 -1.43 3.02 21.61
CA VAL A 137 -2.55 2.27 22.20
C VAL A 137 -2.94 1.15 21.25
N SER A 138 -3.36 0.01 21.77
CA SER A 138 -3.83 -1.12 20.97
C SER A 138 -5.10 -1.75 21.52
N ILE A 139 -5.79 -2.49 20.65
CA ILE A 139 -6.92 -3.37 21.00
C ILE A 139 -6.64 -4.75 20.41
N ASP A 140 -6.81 -5.80 21.20
CA ASP A 140 -6.80 -7.18 20.72
C ASP A 140 -8.22 -7.60 20.29
N LEU A 141 -8.41 -7.79 18.98
CA LEU A 141 -9.69 -8.13 18.39
C LEU A 141 -10.09 -9.58 18.64
N SER A 142 -9.18 -10.44 19.11
CA SER A 142 -9.47 -11.84 19.43
C SER A 142 -10.28 -12.05 20.70
N THR A 143 -10.36 -11.02 21.54
CA THR A 143 -11.13 -11.06 22.78
C THR A 143 -12.63 -10.84 22.53
N GLU A 144 -13.47 -11.40 23.40
CA GLU A 144 -14.94 -11.25 23.33
C GLU A 144 -15.38 -9.80 23.53
N GLU A 145 -14.72 -9.09 24.45
CA GLU A 145 -14.90 -7.65 24.69
C GLU A 145 -13.59 -6.88 24.48
N PRO A 146 -13.22 -6.55 23.22
CA PRO A 146 -11.99 -5.83 22.94
C PRO A 146 -11.99 -4.44 23.61
N LYS A 147 -10.94 -4.17 24.40
CA LYS A 147 -10.78 -2.92 25.15
C LYS A 147 -9.43 -2.26 24.83
N PRO A 148 -9.38 -0.91 24.67
CA PRO A 148 -8.13 -0.19 24.53
C PRO A 148 -7.16 -0.46 25.68
N ALA A 149 -5.91 -0.72 25.35
CA ALA A 149 -4.82 -0.87 26.31
C ALA A 149 -3.61 -0.05 25.85
N LEU A 150 -2.95 0.61 26.80
CA LEU A 150 -1.65 1.24 26.53
C LEU A 150 -0.66 0.14 26.14
N ARG A 151 -0.15 0.22 24.92
CA ARG A 151 0.89 -0.69 24.45
C ARG A 151 2.26 -0.19 24.85
N GLN A 152 2.50 1.10 24.63
CA GLN A 152 3.82 1.68 24.80
C GLN A 152 3.76 3.20 24.97
N VAL A 153 4.70 3.74 25.75
CA VAL A 153 5.04 5.16 25.77
C VAL A 153 6.31 5.35 24.96
N ILE A 154 6.26 6.15 23.91
CA ILE A 154 7.37 6.38 22.97
C ILE A 154 7.88 7.81 23.15
N ASN A 155 9.11 7.91 23.64
CA ASN A 155 9.82 9.17 23.73
C ASN A 155 10.66 9.36 22.47
N LEU A 156 10.17 10.18 21.54
CA LEU A 156 10.98 10.57 20.39
C LEU A 156 12.16 11.45 20.86
N PRO A 157 13.32 11.36 20.19
CA PRO A 157 14.45 12.24 20.49
C PRO A 157 14.02 13.72 20.37
N PRO A 158 14.73 14.66 21.00
CA PRO A 158 14.46 16.09 20.82
C PRO A 158 14.49 16.47 19.32
N PRO A 159 13.60 17.38 18.88
CA PRO A 159 13.64 17.88 17.51
C PRO A 159 15.01 18.45 17.18
N GLN A 160 15.53 18.10 16.01
CA GLN A 160 16.80 18.63 15.52
C GLN A 160 16.51 19.50 14.30
N PRO A 161 16.17 20.80 14.51
CA PRO A 161 15.98 21.72 13.40
C PRO A 161 17.29 21.84 12.63
N GLU A 162 17.25 21.49 11.36
CA GLU A 162 18.35 21.74 10.43
C GLU A 162 18.10 23.11 9.75
N ASP A 163 19.13 23.68 9.13
CA ASP A 163 19.02 24.89 8.29
C ASP A 163 18.74 26.24 9.00
N GLY A 164 19.07 26.37 10.30
CA GLY A 164 19.06 27.67 10.99
C GLY A 164 17.67 28.28 11.21
N PHE A 165 16.62 27.55 10.89
CA PHE A 165 15.24 27.89 11.25
C PHE A 165 15.02 27.54 12.73
N ALA A 166 14.29 28.41 13.44
CA ALA A 166 13.92 28.15 14.83
C ALA A 166 12.99 26.93 14.92
N SER A 167 13.23 26.03 15.88
CA SER A 167 12.39 24.87 16.21
C SER A 167 11.06 25.23 16.87
N ASN A 168 10.60 26.48 16.79
CA ASN A 168 9.41 26.93 17.52
C ASN A 168 8.09 26.34 17.00
N ASN A 169 8.14 25.55 15.93
CA ASN A 169 6.98 25.05 15.21
C ASN A 169 7.03 23.52 15.01
N VAL A 170 7.31 22.78 16.07
CA VAL A 170 7.29 21.30 16.06
C VAL A 170 5.84 20.82 16.22
N THR A 171 5.39 19.94 15.34
CA THR A 171 4.08 19.30 15.49
C THR A 171 4.17 18.10 16.43
N PRO A 172 3.08 17.71 17.11
CA PRO A 172 3.00 16.37 17.70
C PRO A 172 3.29 15.30 16.63
N PRO A 173 3.95 14.18 16.99
CA PRO A 173 4.11 13.07 16.08
C PRO A 173 2.75 12.44 15.74
N THR A 174 2.67 11.81 14.58
CA THR A 174 1.48 11.05 14.17
C THR A 174 1.89 9.69 13.64
N LEU A 175 1.03 8.69 13.82
CA LEU A 175 1.23 7.37 13.22
C LEU A 175 1.14 7.48 11.70
N ALA A 176 2.09 6.84 11.01
CA ALA A 176 2.19 6.84 9.56
C ALA A 176 2.08 5.43 8.98
N ALA A 177 2.73 4.44 9.58
CA ALA A 177 2.69 3.04 9.16
C ALA A 177 2.85 2.09 10.36
N ALA A 178 2.41 0.84 10.20
CA ALA A 178 2.67 -0.24 11.15
C ALA A 178 2.66 -1.59 10.42
N ARG A 179 3.56 -2.50 10.82
CA ARG A 179 3.62 -3.89 10.32
C ARG A 179 4.48 -4.75 11.21
N ASN A 180 4.04 -5.96 11.55
CA ASN A 180 4.83 -6.96 12.28
C ASN A 180 5.47 -6.39 13.56
N GLY A 181 4.69 -5.63 14.32
CA GLY A 181 5.14 -5.01 15.57
C GLY A 181 6.03 -3.77 15.43
N ARG A 182 6.40 -3.36 14.20
CA ARG A 182 7.09 -2.10 13.94
C ARG A 182 6.10 -1.00 13.63
N VAL A 183 6.38 0.20 14.07
CA VAL A 183 5.58 1.39 13.74
C VAL A 183 6.46 2.50 13.20
N VAL A 184 5.92 3.30 12.28
CA VAL A 184 6.54 4.52 11.80
C VAL A 184 5.75 5.71 12.29
N LEU A 185 6.42 6.62 12.99
CA LEU A 185 5.90 7.93 13.33
C LEU A 185 6.47 8.97 12.38
N GLN A 186 5.64 9.96 12.03
CA GLN A 186 6.08 11.17 11.34
C GLN A 186 5.96 12.37 12.28
N ARG A 187 6.96 13.24 12.29
CA ARG A 187 6.95 14.49 13.06
C ARG A 187 7.46 15.64 12.21
N THR A 188 6.72 16.75 12.17
CA THR A 188 7.23 17.97 11.54
C THR A 188 8.10 18.70 12.55
N GLU A 189 9.38 18.89 12.24
CA GLU A 189 10.34 19.52 13.16
C GLU A 189 10.71 20.94 12.78
N THR A 190 10.39 21.37 11.56
CA THR A 190 10.65 22.73 11.10
C THR A 190 9.52 23.16 10.17
N LEU A 191 8.83 24.25 10.53
CA LEU A 191 7.91 24.96 9.64
C LEU A 191 8.60 26.22 9.12
N GLY A 192 9.03 26.16 7.88
CA GLY A 192 9.37 27.35 7.11
C GLY A 192 8.13 27.97 6.47
N PRO A 193 8.19 29.23 5.99
CA PRO A 193 7.06 29.93 5.37
C PRO A 193 6.46 29.20 4.16
N TYR A 194 7.18 28.22 3.59
CA TYR A 194 6.73 27.40 2.47
C TYR A 194 7.12 25.91 2.61
N TRP A 195 7.62 25.45 3.77
CA TRP A 195 8.35 24.18 3.89
C TRP A 195 8.06 23.45 5.20
N TRP A 196 7.75 22.15 5.13
CA TRP A 196 7.59 21.33 6.33
C TRP A 196 8.67 20.26 6.33
N HIS A 197 9.57 20.31 7.31
CA HIS A 197 10.60 19.29 7.45
C HIS A 197 9.99 18.16 8.27
N VAL A 198 9.46 17.16 7.58
CA VAL A 198 8.86 15.98 8.18
C VAL A 198 9.96 14.94 8.34
N TYR A 199 10.09 14.40 9.54
CA TYR A 199 11.00 13.32 9.86
C TYR A 199 10.24 12.04 10.14
N LEU A 200 10.78 10.93 9.64
CA LEU A 200 10.26 9.60 9.89
C LEU A 200 11.09 8.92 10.98
N TYR A 201 10.40 8.26 11.89
CA TYR A 201 10.98 7.48 12.98
C TYR A 201 10.45 6.07 12.87
N LEU A 202 11.34 5.09 12.84
CA LEU A 202 11.01 3.68 13.04
C LEU A 202 11.07 3.38 14.53
N ILE A 203 10.03 2.74 15.04
CA ILE A 203 9.96 2.27 16.42
C ILE A 203 9.72 0.77 16.39
N GLU A 204 10.57 0.05 17.11
CA GLU A 204 10.50 -1.39 17.29
C GLU A 204 9.70 -1.76 18.56
N LEU A 205 9.32 -3.03 18.69
CA LEU A 205 8.57 -3.53 19.84
C LEU A 205 9.29 -3.34 21.19
N ASP A 206 10.62 -3.32 21.18
CA ASP A 206 11.44 -3.07 22.38
C ASP A 206 11.50 -1.58 22.76
N GLY A 207 10.95 -0.71 21.93
CA GLY A 207 10.97 0.74 22.09
C GLY A 207 12.24 1.44 21.68
N SER A 208 13.14 0.74 21.00
CA SER A 208 14.18 1.42 20.24
C SER A 208 13.55 2.35 19.19
N VAL A 209 14.13 3.53 19.06
CA VAL A 209 13.69 4.58 18.13
C VAL A 209 14.85 4.88 17.19
N GLN A 210 14.63 4.66 15.89
CA GLN A 210 15.58 5.00 14.84
C GLN A 210 15.01 6.14 13.99
N ARG A 211 15.76 7.23 13.86
CA ARG A 211 15.44 8.27 12.87
C ARG A 211 15.78 7.73 11.48
N LEU A 212 14.77 7.58 10.62
CA LEU A 212 14.96 7.07 9.27
C LEU A 212 15.44 8.13 8.29
N GLY A 213 15.30 9.41 8.64
CA GLY A 213 15.73 10.51 7.80
C GLY A 213 14.60 11.50 7.52
N ARG A 214 14.84 12.35 6.54
CA ARG A 214 14.00 13.50 6.21
C ARG A 214 13.15 13.23 4.97
N GLU A 215 11.88 13.54 5.09
CA GLU A 215 11.01 13.78 3.95
C GLU A 215 11.12 15.26 3.57
N ARG A 216 11.46 15.53 2.31
CA ARG A 216 11.15 16.85 1.73
C ARG A 216 9.66 16.84 1.48
N ALA A 217 8.89 17.51 2.32
CA ALA A 217 7.45 17.61 2.18
C ALA A 217 7.03 19.08 2.26
N ASN A 218 6.02 19.46 1.49
CA ASN A 218 5.31 20.71 1.71
C ASN A 218 4.08 20.51 2.61
N ARG A 219 3.69 19.26 2.85
CA ARG A 219 2.69 18.83 3.82
C ARG A 219 3.08 17.46 4.36
N GLY A 220 2.93 17.25 5.66
CA GLY A 220 3.00 15.91 6.25
C GLY A 220 1.69 15.13 6.03
N GLY A 221 1.74 13.80 6.16
CA GLY A 221 0.55 12.96 6.04
C GLY A 221 0.36 12.25 4.70
N GLY A 222 1.41 12.12 3.90
CA GLY A 222 1.40 11.26 2.72
C GLY A 222 1.28 9.76 3.05
N PRO A 223 0.99 8.88 2.06
CA PRO A 223 1.06 7.44 2.27
C PRO A 223 2.47 7.05 2.72
N VAL A 224 2.53 6.24 3.76
CA VAL A 224 3.75 5.59 4.25
C VAL A 224 3.43 4.11 4.42
N ASN A 225 4.18 3.21 3.78
CA ASN A 225 3.88 1.78 3.80
C ASN A 225 5.16 0.94 3.85
N PHE A 226 5.14 -0.11 4.67
CA PHE A 226 6.17 -1.14 4.63
C PHE A 226 6.02 -2.01 3.37
N SER A 227 7.14 -2.46 2.81
CA SER A 227 7.13 -3.57 1.85
C SER A 227 6.57 -4.85 2.47
N PRO A 228 6.11 -5.83 1.67
CA PRO A 228 5.61 -7.11 2.17
C PRO A 228 6.60 -7.83 3.09
N ASP A 229 7.88 -7.86 2.71
CA ASP A 229 8.97 -8.41 3.52
C ASP A 229 9.39 -7.51 4.71
N GLY A 230 8.84 -6.30 4.77
CA GLY A 230 9.13 -5.30 5.77
C GLY A 230 10.58 -4.80 5.79
N ARG A 231 11.36 -5.00 4.73
CA ARG A 231 12.74 -4.51 4.62
C ARG A 231 12.84 -3.11 4.06
N SER A 232 11.78 -2.64 3.42
CA SER A 232 11.72 -1.31 2.82
C SER A 232 10.52 -0.52 3.33
N LEU A 233 10.65 0.80 3.29
CA LEU A 233 9.56 1.73 3.54
C LEU A 233 9.39 2.64 2.34
N VAL A 234 8.17 2.73 1.83
CA VAL A 234 7.80 3.76 0.87
C VAL A 234 7.12 4.91 1.60
N TYR A 235 7.38 6.14 1.18
CA TYR A 235 6.74 7.34 1.69
C TYR A 235 6.49 8.33 0.56
N GLN A 236 5.46 9.16 0.66
CA GLN A 236 5.36 10.34 -0.20
C GLN A 236 6.49 11.30 0.12
N ALA A 237 6.99 12.00 -0.88
CA ALA A 237 7.80 13.19 -0.71
C ALA A 237 7.37 14.21 -1.77
N VAL A 238 7.98 15.38 -1.73
CA VAL A 238 7.76 16.47 -2.67
C VAL A 238 9.10 16.90 -3.23
N ASP A 239 9.21 16.86 -4.56
CA ASP A 239 10.24 17.56 -5.29
C ASP A 239 9.70 18.92 -5.74
N ARG A 240 10.52 19.96 -5.59
CA ARG A 240 10.12 21.33 -5.94
C ARG A 240 10.82 21.74 -7.21
N ASN A 241 10.04 22.00 -8.25
CA ASN A 241 10.52 22.70 -9.43
C ASN A 241 10.18 24.21 -9.31
N GLY A 242 11.11 25.01 -8.78
CA GLY A 242 10.98 26.47 -8.75
C GLY A 242 10.00 27.02 -7.71
N TYR A 243 9.29 28.11 -8.06
CA TYR A 243 8.77 29.04 -7.04
C TYR A 243 7.44 28.68 -6.38
N ASN A 244 6.59 27.75 -6.85
CA ASN A 244 5.25 27.59 -6.24
C ASN A 244 4.49 26.25 -6.41
N TRP A 245 5.07 25.17 -6.96
CA TRP A 245 4.26 23.96 -7.20
C TRP A 245 4.96 22.65 -6.87
N ASP A 246 4.18 21.81 -6.18
CA ASP A 246 4.62 20.55 -5.60
C ASP A 246 4.50 19.46 -6.65
N ARG A 247 5.62 18.79 -6.90
CA ARG A 247 5.64 17.50 -7.58
C ARG A 247 5.74 16.44 -6.49
N SER A 248 4.64 15.74 -6.22
CA SER A 248 4.70 14.53 -5.41
C SER A 248 5.69 13.56 -6.05
N VAL A 249 6.68 13.13 -5.28
CA VAL A 249 7.62 12.07 -5.63
C VAL A 249 7.47 10.94 -4.61
N LEU A 250 7.95 9.76 -4.95
CA LEU A 250 7.89 8.62 -4.05
C LEU A 250 9.29 8.35 -3.48
N GLY A 251 9.43 8.46 -2.17
CA GLY A 251 10.64 8.07 -1.46
C GLY A 251 10.62 6.59 -1.11
N LEU A 252 11.78 5.95 -1.20
CA LEU A 252 12.02 4.56 -0.81
C LEU A 252 13.23 4.51 0.12
N ILE A 253 13.05 3.89 1.28
CA ILE A 253 14.10 3.67 2.30
C ILE A 253 14.34 2.17 2.41
N ASP A 254 15.58 1.73 2.23
CA ASP A 254 16.02 0.40 2.67
C ASP A 254 16.30 0.47 4.17
N LEU A 255 15.51 -0.23 4.98
CA LEU A 255 15.56 -0.12 6.45
C LEU A 255 16.79 -0.77 7.06
N ARG A 256 17.49 -1.64 6.32
CA ARG A 256 18.71 -2.31 6.79
C ARG A 256 19.94 -1.43 6.61
N THR A 257 20.03 -0.73 5.49
CA THR A 257 21.19 0.09 5.10
C THR A 257 20.98 1.57 5.37
N GLY A 258 19.72 2.01 5.52
CA GLY A 258 19.36 3.42 5.54
C GLY A 258 19.53 4.10 4.17
N ALA A 259 19.62 3.34 3.07
CA ALA A 259 19.74 3.93 1.74
C ALA A 259 18.40 4.56 1.30
N HIS A 260 18.47 5.79 0.76
CA HIS A 260 17.32 6.54 0.28
C HIS A 260 17.35 6.70 -1.24
N ASN A 261 16.21 6.47 -1.87
CA ASN A 261 15.99 6.82 -3.27
C ASN A 261 14.67 7.56 -3.42
N THR A 262 14.58 8.46 -4.40
CA THR A 262 13.33 9.12 -4.76
C THR A 262 13.01 8.89 -6.22
N TYR A 263 11.74 8.67 -6.51
CA TYR A 263 11.24 8.38 -7.85
C TYR A 263 10.15 9.39 -8.20
N ALA A 264 10.48 10.35 -9.07
CA ALA A 264 9.51 11.33 -9.54
C ALA A 264 8.58 10.73 -10.60
N PRO A 265 7.26 11.02 -10.56
CA PRO A 265 6.33 10.61 -11.59
C PRO A 265 6.73 11.19 -12.95
N ARG A 266 6.42 10.46 -14.03
CA ARG A 266 6.61 10.95 -15.39
C ARG A 266 5.52 11.99 -15.71
N LEU A 267 5.90 13.26 -15.85
CA LEU A 267 5.01 14.32 -16.29
C LEU A 267 4.91 14.39 -17.82
N ALA A 268 3.81 14.96 -18.32
CA ALA A 268 3.69 15.35 -19.72
C ALA A 268 4.55 16.59 -20.01
N GLU A 269 4.97 16.79 -21.26
CA GLU A 269 6.01 17.75 -21.72
C GLU A 269 5.82 19.23 -21.28
N ASN A 270 4.68 19.62 -20.71
CA ASN A 270 4.38 20.99 -20.23
C ASN A 270 4.64 21.15 -18.72
N ASP A 271 5.90 20.94 -18.35
CA ASP A 271 6.38 20.70 -16.99
C ASP A 271 6.25 21.87 -16.00
N GLU A 272 6.13 23.12 -16.47
CA GLU A 272 6.25 24.32 -15.61
C GLU A 272 4.97 24.69 -14.83
N VAL A 273 3.81 24.13 -15.18
CA VAL A 273 2.50 24.58 -14.64
C VAL A 273 1.66 23.44 -14.05
N THR A 274 2.25 22.25 -13.91
CA THR A 274 1.56 21.03 -13.50
C THR A 274 1.99 20.60 -12.09
N SER A 275 1.02 20.38 -11.20
CA SER A 275 1.21 19.75 -9.89
C SER A 275 0.80 18.28 -9.93
N THR A 276 1.49 17.44 -9.16
CA THR A 276 1.10 16.04 -8.94
C THR A 276 0.67 15.81 -7.51
N GLU A 277 -0.47 15.14 -7.34
CA GLU A 277 -0.96 14.70 -6.04
C GLU A 277 -0.97 13.19 -6.01
N LEU A 278 -0.14 12.62 -5.13
CA LEU A 278 -0.13 11.19 -4.84
C LEU A 278 -1.34 10.85 -3.99
N SER A 279 -2.15 9.89 -4.46
CA SER A 279 -3.34 9.41 -3.75
C SER A 279 -3.17 8.00 -3.19
N SER A 280 -2.21 7.23 -3.70
CA SER A 280 -1.82 5.95 -3.09
C SER A 280 -0.40 5.53 -3.49
N ALA A 281 0.24 4.76 -2.62
CA ALA A 281 1.48 4.03 -2.88
C ALA A 281 1.38 2.64 -2.24
N LEU A 282 1.30 1.60 -3.06
CA LEU A 282 0.95 0.25 -2.65
C LEU A 282 1.97 -0.74 -3.18
N TRP A 283 2.41 -1.64 -2.31
CA TRP A 283 3.16 -2.81 -2.73
C TRP A 283 2.22 -3.87 -3.30
N GLN A 284 2.70 -4.60 -4.30
CA GLN A 284 2.11 -5.85 -4.76
C GLN A 284 2.84 -7.02 -4.08
N ASP A 285 2.27 -8.22 -4.11
CA ASP A 285 2.84 -9.41 -3.45
C ASP A 285 4.19 -9.84 -4.03
N ASN A 286 4.47 -9.46 -5.28
CA ASN A 286 5.75 -9.68 -5.95
C ASN A 286 6.77 -8.55 -5.72
N ASP A 287 6.66 -7.83 -4.60
CA ASP A 287 7.45 -6.65 -4.22
C ASP A 287 7.46 -5.51 -5.25
N THR A 288 6.51 -5.51 -6.17
CA THR A 288 6.39 -4.44 -7.15
C THR A 288 5.67 -3.24 -6.53
N LEU A 289 6.28 -2.07 -6.63
CA LEU A 289 5.70 -0.84 -6.12
C LEU A 289 4.81 -0.18 -7.17
N ARG A 290 3.55 0.06 -6.80
CA ARG A 290 2.59 0.83 -7.59
C ARG A 290 2.24 2.12 -6.91
N MET A 291 1.94 3.14 -7.71
CA MET A 291 1.41 4.39 -7.20
C MET A 291 0.26 4.89 -8.06
N ARG A 292 -0.60 5.69 -7.43
CA ARG A 292 -1.67 6.41 -8.13
C ARG A 292 -1.51 7.88 -7.86
N TYR A 293 -1.37 8.66 -8.92
CA TYR A 293 -1.35 10.12 -8.80
C TYR A 293 -2.26 10.76 -9.85
N GLN A 294 -2.68 11.98 -9.55
CA GLN A 294 -3.39 12.84 -10.47
C GLN A 294 -2.55 14.07 -10.80
N THR A 295 -2.77 14.64 -11.98
CA THR A 295 -2.14 15.88 -12.40
C THR A 295 -3.16 17.00 -12.46
N SER A 296 -2.77 18.20 -12.03
CA SER A 296 -3.61 19.39 -12.13
C SER A 296 -2.81 20.60 -12.59
N LEU A 297 -3.48 21.54 -13.27
CA LEU A 297 -2.92 22.85 -13.55
C LEU A 297 -2.89 23.70 -12.27
N ARG A 298 -2.12 24.79 -12.32
CA ARG A 298 -2.01 25.86 -11.31
C ARG A 298 -3.32 26.30 -10.60
N HIS A 299 -4.49 26.11 -11.20
CA HIS A 299 -5.80 26.50 -10.64
C HIS A 299 -6.66 25.31 -10.20
N GLY A 300 -6.08 24.13 -9.97
CA GLY A 300 -6.79 22.93 -9.55
C GLY A 300 -7.61 22.27 -10.65
N VAL A 301 -7.44 22.70 -11.90
CA VAL A 301 -8.07 22.05 -13.06
C VAL A 301 -7.40 20.70 -13.25
N LEU A 302 -8.14 19.64 -12.97
CA LEU A 302 -7.70 18.26 -13.13
C LEU A 302 -7.39 17.98 -14.61
N LEU A 303 -6.13 17.66 -14.90
CA LEU A 303 -5.66 17.35 -16.25
C LEU A 303 -5.85 15.89 -16.62
N SER A 304 -5.72 14.99 -15.64
CA SER A 304 -5.84 13.56 -15.85
C SER A 304 -6.66 12.92 -14.72
N ALA A 305 -7.45 11.90 -15.06
CA ALA A 305 -7.91 10.97 -14.05
C ALA A 305 -6.70 10.30 -13.35
N PRO A 306 -6.87 9.77 -12.13
CA PRO A 306 -5.82 8.99 -11.48
C PRO A 306 -5.45 7.77 -12.34
N ILE A 307 -4.16 7.61 -12.66
CA ILE A 307 -3.64 6.44 -13.39
C ILE A 307 -2.76 5.63 -12.45
N VAL A 308 -2.80 4.31 -12.56
CA VAL A 308 -1.91 3.41 -11.81
C VAL A 308 -0.59 3.28 -12.57
N TRP A 309 0.50 3.59 -11.87
CA TRP A 309 1.87 3.47 -12.36
C TRP A 309 2.60 2.40 -11.58
N GLU A 310 3.52 1.73 -12.25
CA GLU A 310 4.36 0.66 -11.72
C GLU A 310 5.83 1.05 -11.85
N LEU A 311 6.60 0.87 -10.77
CA LEU A 311 8.03 1.15 -10.77
C LEU A 311 8.77 -0.07 -11.36
N LYS A 312 9.36 0.09 -12.54
CA LYS A 312 10.20 -0.93 -13.19
C LYS A 312 11.54 -0.33 -13.57
N ASP A 313 12.64 -0.99 -13.20
CA ASP A 313 13.99 -0.58 -13.55
C ASP A 313 14.27 0.89 -13.17
N GLY A 314 13.76 1.30 -12.00
CA GLY A 314 13.86 2.68 -11.50
C GLY A 314 13.04 3.73 -12.26
N ARG A 315 12.10 3.31 -13.13
CA ARG A 315 11.24 4.21 -13.91
C ARG A 315 9.76 3.86 -13.78
N TRP A 316 8.92 4.88 -13.70
CA TRP A 316 7.48 4.71 -13.71
C TRP A 316 6.97 4.38 -15.12
N LYS A 317 6.24 3.29 -15.23
CA LYS A 317 5.50 2.87 -16.43
C LYS A 317 4.02 2.79 -16.09
N ILE A 318 3.14 3.08 -17.04
CA ILE A 318 1.70 2.88 -16.86
C ILE A 318 1.49 1.38 -16.61
N ALA A 319 0.86 1.05 -15.48
CA ALA A 319 0.61 -0.34 -15.10
C ALA A 319 -0.59 -0.91 -15.87
N ASP A 320 -1.58 -0.05 -16.15
CA ASP A 320 -2.82 -0.42 -16.82
C ASP A 320 -3.40 0.80 -17.56
N GLU A 321 -3.58 0.68 -18.88
CA GLU A 321 -4.11 1.77 -19.72
C GLU A 321 -5.60 2.03 -19.50
N ARG A 322 -6.31 1.11 -18.84
CA ARG A 322 -7.76 1.21 -18.56
C ARG A 322 -8.10 2.20 -17.45
N GLN A 323 -7.12 2.93 -16.91
CA GLN A 323 -7.28 3.93 -15.85
C GLN A 323 -7.98 3.40 -14.59
N LEU A 324 -7.64 2.17 -14.18
CA LEU A 324 -8.23 1.54 -13.00
C LEU A 324 -8.02 2.39 -11.73
N VAL A 325 -9.01 2.39 -10.83
CA VAL A 325 -8.90 3.05 -9.51
C VAL A 325 -7.89 2.31 -8.63
N GLN A 326 -7.90 0.97 -8.66
CA GLN A 326 -6.93 0.10 -8.00
C GLN A 326 -6.89 -1.27 -8.72
N LYS A 327 -5.73 -1.95 -8.69
CA LYS A 327 -5.54 -3.31 -9.19
C LYS A 327 -4.63 -4.10 -8.26
N LEU A 328 -5.11 -5.25 -7.78
CA LEU A 328 -4.33 -6.26 -7.07
C LEU A 328 -4.18 -7.47 -7.99
N THR A 329 -2.95 -7.84 -8.32
CA THR A 329 -2.66 -8.97 -9.21
C THR A 329 -2.59 -10.24 -8.38
N VAL A 330 -3.42 -11.24 -8.70
CA VAL A 330 -3.46 -12.52 -7.96
C VAL A 330 -2.66 -13.59 -8.71
N SER A 331 -2.81 -13.64 -10.04
CA SER A 331 -2.04 -14.51 -10.92
C SER A 331 -1.88 -13.82 -12.29
N SER A 332 -1.27 -14.52 -13.25
CA SER A 332 -1.11 -14.00 -14.61
C SER A 332 -2.44 -13.74 -15.34
N ASP A 333 -3.49 -14.50 -15.02
CA ASP A 333 -4.81 -14.42 -15.64
C ASP A 333 -5.89 -13.82 -14.71
N LYS A 334 -5.55 -13.51 -13.45
CA LYS A 334 -6.51 -13.10 -12.42
C LYS A 334 -6.09 -11.84 -11.68
N ALA A 335 -7.01 -10.91 -11.54
CA ALA A 335 -6.82 -9.70 -10.74
C ALA A 335 -8.12 -9.28 -10.03
N ILE A 336 -7.97 -8.56 -8.92
CA ILE A 336 -9.06 -7.80 -8.31
C ILE A 336 -8.89 -6.35 -8.73
N VAL A 337 -9.91 -5.76 -9.32
CA VAL A 337 -9.84 -4.40 -9.85
C VAL A 337 -10.99 -3.55 -9.37
N ILE A 338 -10.73 -2.25 -9.24
CA ILE A 338 -11.77 -1.24 -9.12
C ILE A 338 -11.79 -0.48 -10.45
N VAL A 339 -12.84 -0.69 -11.23
CA VAL A 339 -13.07 0.02 -12.50
C VAL A 339 -13.74 1.36 -12.19
N PRO A 340 -13.25 2.51 -12.71
CA PRO A 340 -13.88 3.80 -12.48
C PRO A 340 -15.37 3.79 -12.86
N ASN A 341 -16.18 4.52 -12.10
CA ASN A 341 -17.52 4.88 -12.57
C ASN A 341 -17.43 6.12 -13.49
N GLU A 342 -18.55 6.54 -14.09
CA GLU A 342 -18.57 7.72 -14.98
C GLU A 342 -18.19 9.03 -14.26
N SER A 343 -18.29 9.06 -12.93
CA SER A 343 -17.77 10.17 -12.13
C SER A 343 -16.25 10.04 -12.00
N ARG A 344 -15.52 11.15 -12.15
CA ARG A 344 -14.06 11.22 -11.90
C ARG A 344 -13.72 11.12 -10.39
N ASP A 345 -14.48 10.34 -9.64
CA ASP A 345 -14.27 10.11 -8.21
C ASP A 345 -13.20 9.04 -7.99
N ASP A 346 -12.68 8.94 -6.77
CA ASP A 346 -11.70 7.93 -6.38
C ASP A 346 -12.33 6.54 -6.10
N ARG A 347 -13.56 6.34 -6.60
CA ARG A 347 -14.40 5.16 -6.36
C ARG A 347 -14.87 4.55 -7.67
N GLY A 348 -15.22 3.27 -7.61
CA GLY A 348 -15.64 2.55 -8.80
C GLY A 348 -16.44 1.30 -8.51
N ILE A 349 -16.54 0.46 -9.54
CA ILE A 349 -17.14 -0.86 -9.49
C ILE A 349 -16.03 -1.85 -9.19
N LEU A 350 -16.16 -2.58 -8.09
CA LEU A 350 -15.29 -3.69 -7.77
C LEU A 350 -15.62 -4.87 -8.67
N CYS A 351 -14.62 -5.37 -9.38
CA CYS A 351 -14.70 -6.53 -10.23
C CYS A 351 -13.57 -7.51 -9.94
N ILE A 352 -13.84 -8.79 -10.18
CA ILE A 352 -12.80 -9.81 -10.35
C ILE A 352 -12.58 -9.99 -11.85
N GLU A 353 -11.35 -9.79 -12.28
CA GLU A 353 -10.89 -10.00 -13.64
C GLU A 353 -10.35 -11.43 -13.79
N ARG A 354 -10.81 -12.14 -14.82
CA ARG A 354 -10.28 -13.45 -15.22
C ARG A 354 -10.20 -13.57 -16.74
N GLY A 355 -9.00 -13.74 -17.28
CA GLY A 355 -8.78 -13.87 -18.73
C GLY A 355 -9.38 -12.68 -19.52
N GLY A 356 -9.38 -11.49 -18.92
CA GLY A 356 -9.98 -10.26 -19.49
C GLY A 356 -11.50 -10.10 -19.29
N ALA A 357 -12.21 -11.11 -18.78
CA ALA A 357 -13.61 -10.99 -18.40
C ALA A 357 -13.76 -10.43 -16.98
N TYR A 358 -14.82 -9.65 -16.73
CA TYR A 358 -15.11 -9.07 -15.42
C TYR A 358 -16.36 -9.66 -14.79
N THR A 359 -16.23 -10.07 -13.53
CA THR A 359 -17.36 -10.39 -12.65
C THR A 359 -17.53 -9.27 -11.63
N ARG A 360 -18.65 -8.56 -11.68
CA ARG A 360 -18.97 -7.48 -10.74
C ARG A 360 -19.25 -8.04 -9.35
N VAL A 361 -18.71 -7.40 -8.32
CA VAL A 361 -18.85 -7.79 -6.91
C VAL A 361 -19.59 -6.71 -6.11
N ALA A 362 -19.11 -5.47 -6.15
CA ALA A 362 -19.68 -4.36 -5.38
C ALA A 362 -19.54 -3.01 -6.10
N ASN A 363 -20.21 -1.98 -5.59
CA ASN A 363 -20.24 -0.63 -6.16
C ASN A 363 -19.70 0.40 -5.19
N ASN A 364 -19.32 1.57 -5.72
CA ASN A 364 -18.81 2.69 -4.93
C ASN A 364 -17.63 2.28 -4.04
N VAL A 365 -16.81 1.34 -4.53
CA VAL A 365 -15.63 0.82 -3.82
C VAL A 365 -14.47 1.78 -4.05
N GLY A 366 -13.85 2.24 -2.97
CA GLY A 366 -12.68 3.14 -3.02
C GLY A 366 -11.35 2.44 -2.76
N ALA A 367 -11.38 1.30 -2.05
CA ALA A 367 -10.17 0.56 -1.71
C ALA A 367 -10.44 -0.94 -1.57
N ILE A 368 -9.42 -1.73 -1.91
CA ILE A 368 -9.35 -3.19 -1.72
C ILE A 368 -8.04 -3.57 -1.04
N VAL A 369 -8.06 -4.69 -0.31
CA VAL A 369 -6.88 -5.30 0.32
C VAL A 369 -6.96 -6.82 0.20
N LEU A 370 -5.84 -7.47 -0.12
CA LEU A 370 -5.75 -8.92 -0.18
C LEU A 370 -5.48 -9.49 1.22
N LEU A 371 -6.04 -10.65 1.55
CA LEU A 371 -5.67 -11.38 2.76
C LEU A 371 -4.17 -11.72 2.68
N PRO A 372 -3.34 -11.36 3.68
CA PRO A 372 -1.93 -11.73 3.67
C PRO A 372 -1.79 -13.26 3.67
N GLU A 373 -0.79 -13.78 2.96
CA GLU A 373 -0.38 -15.17 3.15
C GLU A 373 0.04 -15.37 4.62
N ALA A 374 -0.39 -16.47 5.23
CA ALA A 374 -0.03 -16.78 6.61
C ALA A 374 1.50 -16.83 6.74
N ALA A 375 2.05 -15.94 7.57
CA ALA A 375 3.50 -15.81 7.81
C ALA A 375 4.11 -16.99 8.56
#